data_AF-A0A367GJF5-F1
#
_entry.id   AF-A0A367GJF5-F1
#
_cell.length_a   1.000
_cell.length_b   1.000
_cell.length_c   1.000
_cell.angle_alpha   90.00
_cell.angle_beta   90.00
_cell.angle_gamma   90.00
#
_symmetry.space_group_name_H-M   'P 1'
#
loop_
_entity.id
_entity.type
_entity.pdbx_description
1 polymer ?
#
loop_
_entity_poly.entity_id
_entity_poly.type
_entity_poly.pdbx_seq_one_letter_code
_entity_poly.pdbx_strand_id
1 'polypeptide(L)' 'MELALTNKAIVMRNNNNDLTLKRNYLSKYRFLISEYEQVKRGEHPTFRFAKDFYSAHDTDPRSFLKYYNRF' A
#
# COMPACT_ATOMS: atom_id res chain seq x y z
N MET A 1 2.23 51.25 -6.20
CA MET A 1 1.61 50.73 -7.43
C MET A 1 2.11 49.31 -7.62
N GLU A 2 1.19 48.41 -7.99
CA GLU A 2 1.23 46.96 -7.77
C GLU A 2 2.47 46.20 -8.24
N LEU A 3 2.94 45.30 -7.38
CA LEU A 3 3.59 44.04 -7.78
C LEU A 3 3.03 42.90 -6.91
N ALA A 4 1.69 42.89 -6.76
CA ALA A 4 0.92 41.94 -5.97
C ALA A 4 0.11 40.97 -6.85
N LEU A 5 0.69 40.48 -7.95
CA LEU A 5 0.26 39.26 -8.64
C LEU A 5 1.55 38.70 -9.25
N THR A 6 2.10 37.55 -8.86
CA THR A 6 1.56 36.25 -9.30
C THR A 6 2.21 35.10 -8.50
N ASN A 7 2.31 35.23 -7.17
CA ASN A 7 2.67 34.09 -6.29
C ASN A 7 1.48 33.13 -6.07
N LYS A 8 0.62 32.96 -7.08
CA LYS A 8 -0.64 32.20 -6.99
C LYS A 8 -0.62 30.90 -7.81
N ALA A 9 0.54 30.45 -8.29
CA ALA A 9 0.62 29.27 -9.16
C ALA A 9 1.78 28.28 -8.88
N ILE A 10 2.58 28.43 -7.82
CA ILE A 10 3.59 27.40 -7.44
C ILE A 10 3.00 26.37 -6.45
N VAL A 11 1.67 26.30 -6.35
CA VAL A 11 0.97 25.20 -5.67
C VAL A 11 0.27 24.32 -6.71
N MET A 12 0.94 24.05 -7.84
CA MET A 12 0.61 22.85 -8.61
C MET A 12 1.13 21.64 -7.81
N ARG A 13 0.20 20.91 -7.20
CA ARG A 13 0.39 19.70 -6.39
C ARG A 13 1.62 18.91 -6.83
N ASN A 14 2.57 18.73 -5.91
CA ASN A 14 3.71 17.84 -6.09
C ASN A 14 3.19 16.39 -6.12
N ASN A 15 2.89 15.88 -7.33
CA ASN A 15 2.35 14.53 -7.55
C ASN A 15 3.34 13.41 -7.18
N ASN A 16 4.55 13.74 -6.72
CA ASN A 16 5.58 12.79 -6.29
C ASN A 16 5.24 12.04 -4.99
N ASN A 17 4.32 12.55 -4.15
CA ASN A 17 3.89 11.82 -2.95
C ASN A 17 3.25 10.45 -3.28
N ASP A 18 2.61 10.32 -4.44
CA ASP A 18 1.94 9.09 -4.86
C ASP A 18 2.95 7.96 -5.20
N LEU A 19 4.13 8.30 -5.72
CA LEU A 19 5.19 7.32 -5.98
C LEU A 19 5.86 6.84 -4.69
N THR A 20 5.93 7.68 -3.66
CA THR A 20 6.49 7.31 -2.35
C THR A 20 5.55 6.37 -1.61
N LEU A 21 4.24 6.66 -1.57
CA LEU A 21 3.25 5.72 -1.03
C LEU A 21 3.28 4.39 -1.78
N LYS A 22 3.30 4.40 -3.12
CA LYS A 22 3.37 3.17 -3.93
C LYS A 22 4.62 2.34 -3.63
N ARG A 23 5.79 2.97 -3.50
CA ARG A 23 7.04 2.27 -3.11
C ARG A 23 6.98 1.71 -1.69
N ASN A 24 6.38 2.45 -0.75
CA ASN A 24 6.18 1.97 0.62
C ASN A 24 5.22 0.77 0.67
N TYR A 25 4.12 0.79 -0.10
CA TYR A 25 3.22 -0.36 -0.22
C TYR A 25 3.89 -1.57 -0.89
N LEU A 26 4.69 -1.35 -1.92
CA LEU A 26 5.48 -2.41 -2.57
C LEU A 26 6.39 -3.12 -1.56
N SER A 27 7.11 -2.31 -0.77
CA SER A 27 8.04 -2.81 0.24
C SER A 27 7.30 -3.54 1.35
N LYS A 28 6.18 -2.98 1.85
CA LYS A 28 5.30 -3.62 2.84
C LYS A 28 4.80 -4.97 2.35
N TYR A 29 4.24 -5.04 1.14
CA TYR A 29 3.59 -6.26 0.66
C TYR A 29 4.56 -7.39 0.32
N ARG A 30 5.83 -7.11 -0.06
CA ARG A 30 6.84 -8.17 -0.27
C ARG A 30 7.02 -9.06 0.96
N PHE A 31 6.99 -8.49 2.16
CA PHE A 31 7.14 -9.27 3.41
C PHE A 31 5.87 -10.03 3.78
N LEU A 32 4.72 -9.57 3.30
CA LEU A 32 3.42 -10.15 3.59
C LEU A 32 3.04 -11.29 2.62
N ILE A 33 3.70 -11.42 1.46
CA ILE A 33 3.42 -12.49 0.48
C ILE A 33 3.72 -13.88 1.07
N SER A 34 4.90 -14.08 1.66
CA SER A 34 5.28 -15.41 2.21
C SER A 34 4.37 -15.82 3.35
N GLU A 35 3.93 -14.86 4.16
CA GLU A 35 3.00 -15.06 5.26
C GLU A 35 1.60 -15.42 4.73
N TYR A 36 1.08 -14.64 3.78
CA TYR A 36 -0.20 -14.91 3.12
C TYR A 36 -0.25 -16.30 2.44
N GLU A 37 0.85 -16.73 1.82
CA GLU A 37 0.96 -18.05 1.21
C GLU A 37 0.84 -19.18 2.23
N GLN A 38 1.41 -19.03 3.42
CA GLN A 38 1.22 -20.00 4.52
C GLN A 38 -0.24 -20.04 4.97
N VAL A 39 -0.92 -18.89 5.04
CA VAL A 39 -2.35 -18.82 5.38
C VAL A 39 -3.18 -19.54 4.31
N LYS A 40 -2.86 -19.32 3.03
CA LYS A 40 -3.56 -19.94 1.89
C LYS A 40 -3.40 -21.47 1.86
N ARG A 41 -2.23 -21.98 2.25
CA ARG A 41 -1.97 -23.41 2.41
C ARG A 41 -2.53 -23.99 3.72
N GLY A 42 -2.95 -23.14 4.66
CA GLY A 42 -3.41 -23.56 5.99
C GLY A 42 -2.29 -23.97 6.93
N GLU A 43 -1.06 -23.54 6.66
CA GLU A 43 0.16 -23.87 7.42
C GLU A 43 0.56 -22.78 8.41
N HIS A 44 -0.06 -21.59 8.34
CA HIS A 44 0.34 -20.47 9.17
C HIS A 44 0.03 -20.76 10.66
N PRO A 45 1.00 -20.58 11.58
CA PRO A 45 0.86 -20.94 12.99
C PRO A 45 -0.12 -20.09 13.80
N THR A 46 -0.77 -19.10 13.18
CA THR A 46 -1.53 -18.05 13.88
C THR A 46 -2.80 -17.71 13.12
N PHE A 47 -2.68 -17.38 11.82
CA PHE A 47 -3.82 -17.05 11.00
C PHE A 47 -4.34 -18.28 10.25
N ARG A 48 -5.52 -18.75 10.65
CA ARG A 48 -6.20 -19.86 9.94
C ARG A 48 -6.88 -19.38 8.65
N PHE A 49 -7.30 -18.11 8.61
CA PHE A 49 -8.03 -17.55 7.47
C PHE A 49 -7.39 -16.25 7.00
N ALA A 50 -7.50 -15.99 5.69
CA ALA A 50 -7.01 -14.74 5.08
C ALA A 50 -7.62 -13.48 5.73
N LYS A 51 -8.87 -13.55 6.20
CA LYS A 51 -9.52 -12.43 6.91
C LYS A 51 -8.75 -12.02 8.17
N ASP A 52 -8.20 -12.98 8.91
CA ASP A 52 -7.50 -12.72 10.17
C ASP A 52 -6.14 -12.08 9.89
N PHE A 53 -5.46 -12.55 8.83
CA PHE A 53 -4.26 -11.92 8.29
C PHE A 53 -4.53 -10.46 7.87
N TYR A 54 -5.58 -10.19 7.09
CA TYR A 54 -5.88 -8.83 6.63
C TYR A 54 -6.17 -7.87 7.80
N SER A 55 -6.89 -8.33 8.82
CA SER A 55 -7.15 -7.57 10.04
C SER A 55 -5.89 -7.32 10.86
N ALA A 56 -5.00 -8.31 11.00
CA ALA A 56 -3.77 -8.18 11.78
C ALA A 56 -2.75 -7.21 11.17
N HIS A 57 -2.70 -7.12 9.84
CA HIS A 57 -1.75 -6.26 9.13
C HIS A 57 -2.33 -4.92 8.67
N ASP A 58 -3.55 -4.59 9.11
CA ASP A 58 -4.30 -3.40 8.69
C ASP A 58 -4.20 -3.19 7.16
N THR A 59 -4.60 -4.23 6.43
CA THR A 59 -4.41 -4.30 4.98
C THR A 59 -5.73 -4.62 4.30
N ASP A 60 -6.11 -3.77 3.36
CA ASP A 60 -7.29 -4.00 2.52
C ASP A 60 -7.06 -5.19 1.56
N PRO A 61 -7.96 -6.20 1.54
CA PRO A 61 -7.82 -7.36 0.69
C PRO A 61 -7.71 -7.02 -0.80
N ARG A 62 -8.46 -6.01 -1.28
CA ARG A 62 -8.48 -5.67 -2.72
C ARG A 62 -7.12 -5.12 -3.16
N SER A 63 -6.57 -4.23 -2.34
CA SER A 63 -5.27 -3.59 -2.58
C SER A 63 -4.13 -4.61 -2.52
N PHE A 64 -4.16 -5.50 -1.53
CA PHE A 64 -3.18 -6.58 -1.40
C PHE A 64 -3.27 -7.58 -2.56
N LEU A 65 -4.47 -8.08 -2.88
CA LEU A 65 -4.66 -9.07 -3.96
C LEU A 65 -4.31 -8.50 -5.34
N LYS A 66 -4.61 -7.22 -5.59
CA LYS A 66 -4.17 -6.53 -6.82
C LYS A 66 -2.65 -6.52 -6.95
N TYR A 67 -1.94 -6.37 -5.84
CA TYR A 67 -0.48 -6.44 -5.81
C TYR A 67 -0.01 -7.89 -5.96
N TYR A 68 -0.49 -8.79 -5.11
CA TYR A 68 -0.15 -10.21 -5.10
C TYR A 68 -0.30 -10.86 -6.48
N ASN A 69 -1.40 -10.60 -7.21
CA ASN A 69 -1.61 -11.16 -8.56
C ASN A 69 -0.65 -10.63 -9.64
N ARG A 70 0.14 -9.59 -9.35
CA ARG A 70 1.15 -9.06 -10.28
C ARG A 70 2.53 -9.71 -10.11
N PHE A 71 2.72 -10.48 -9.05
CA PHE A 71 3.97 -11.18 -8.72
C PHE A 71 3.74 -12.68 -8.79
#